data_AF-A0A397UXL0-F1
#
_entry.id   AF-A0A397UXL0-F1
#
_cell.length_a   1.000
_cell.length_b   1.000
_cell.length_c   1.000
_cell.angle_alpha   90.00
_cell.angle_beta   90.00
_cell.angle_gamma   90.00
#
_symmetry.space_group_name_H-M   'P 1'
#
loop_
_entity.id
_entity.type
_entity.pdbx_description
1 polymer ?
#
loop_
_entity_poly.entity_id
_entity_poly.type
_entity_poly.pdbx_seq_one_letter_code
_entity_poly.pdbx_strand_id
1 'polypeptide(L)'
;MTTEFFKKLSNDLTNLLENGEDYNVLIEVGQVPNHQIFKVHSIILNSRCSYLRNELVKITYDEKNIKKLNISHIPAIAFEIVIKYIYGGIVPFDKIDASTIFDLLITSDEFGLEELVNTAQSQMVENHASWLRLNFSKIYKLNNNFNVLQKFCNNIIAKHPSILFDSKDFTDLSEKALVSLIKLDNLQMDEGKIWDHVIRWGIAQNTNLSPNPAQWSDAEYLTLKTILKNCLPYIRYFQIAGKDVLEKVQPYHRILEPELWKDILAKFITPNKEVTSVILPPRVVSTTALPSRNTSTTTSSRKYKLIISK
;
A
#
# COMPACT_ATOMS: atom_id res chain seq x y z
N MET A 1 -21.27 -34.61 19.90
CA MET A 1 -21.60 -33.19 19.75
C MET A 1 -20.54 -32.42 20.49
N THR A 2 -19.83 -31.51 19.83
CA THR A 2 -18.77 -30.71 20.46
C THR A 2 -19.37 -29.37 20.88
N THR A 3 -19.16 -28.98 22.14
CA THR A 3 -19.56 -27.66 22.66
C THR A 3 -18.30 -26.86 22.95
N GLU A 4 -18.22 -25.66 22.39
CA GLU A 4 -17.03 -24.81 22.45
C GLU A 4 -17.23 -23.67 23.46
N PHE A 5 -16.25 -23.44 24.33
CA PHE A 5 -16.29 -22.42 25.39
C PHE A 5 -15.26 -21.30 25.18
N PHE A 6 -14.97 -20.94 23.92
CA PHE A 6 -13.88 -20.02 23.57
C PHE A 6 -14.04 -18.61 24.13
N LYS A 7 -15.27 -18.11 24.28
CA LYS A 7 -15.50 -16.76 24.82
C LYS A 7 -15.00 -16.61 26.26
N LYS A 8 -15.24 -17.62 27.11
CA LYS A 8 -14.77 -17.59 28.50
C LYS A 8 -13.24 -17.71 28.55
N LEU A 9 -12.66 -18.63 27.79
CA LEU A 9 -11.22 -18.78 27.64
C LEU A 9 -10.52 -17.48 27.19
N SER A 10 -11.06 -16.84 26.14
CA SER A 10 -10.57 -15.56 25.62
C SER A 10 -10.61 -14.46 26.68
N ASN A 11 -11.72 -14.34 27.41
CA ASN A 11 -11.85 -13.37 28.50
C ASN A 11 -10.87 -13.65 29.64
N ASP A 12 -10.67 -14.91 30.01
CA ASP A 12 -9.74 -15.30 31.09
C ASP A 12 -8.29 -14.96 30.72
N LEU A 13 -7.87 -15.19 29.47
CA LEU A 13 -6.55 -14.74 28.98
C LEU A 13 -6.46 -13.21 28.88
N THR A 14 -7.52 -12.52 28.44
CA THR A 14 -7.52 -11.05 28.37
C THR A 14 -7.39 -10.44 29.76
N ASN A 15 -8.05 -11.00 30.78
CA ASN A 15 -7.92 -10.55 32.16
C ASN A 15 -6.47 -10.71 32.69
N LEU A 16 -5.77 -11.78 32.26
CA LEU A 16 -4.37 -12.00 32.60
C LEU A 16 -3.45 -10.91 32.00
N LEU A 17 -3.77 -10.38 30.82
CA LEU A 17 -3.07 -9.23 30.25
C LEU A 17 -3.33 -7.96 31.08
N GLU A 18 -4.56 -7.75 31.55
CA GLU A 18 -4.96 -6.54 32.29
C GLU A 18 -4.41 -6.51 33.72
N ASN A 19 -4.40 -7.65 34.43
CA ASN A 19 -3.87 -7.72 35.79
C ASN A 19 -2.33 -7.73 35.80
N GLY A 20 -1.70 -8.27 34.76
CA GLY A 20 -0.24 -8.41 34.64
C GLY A 20 0.39 -9.30 35.70
N GLU A 21 -0.35 -10.24 36.30
CA GLU A 21 0.18 -11.23 37.24
C GLU A 21 1.10 -12.23 36.52
N ASP A 22 2.21 -12.65 37.13
CA ASP A 22 3.17 -13.61 36.56
C ASP A 22 3.79 -13.23 35.19
N TYR A 23 3.75 -11.95 34.83
CA TYR A 23 4.43 -11.46 33.64
C TYR A 23 5.93 -11.77 33.70
N ASN A 24 6.49 -12.18 32.56
CA ASN A 24 7.93 -12.46 32.41
C ASN A 24 8.56 -11.73 31.22
N VAL A 25 7.81 -10.82 30.60
CA VAL A 25 8.26 -9.95 29.52
C VAL A 25 7.73 -8.54 29.76
N LEU A 26 8.59 -7.54 29.57
CA LEU A 26 8.23 -6.13 29.44
C LEU A 26 8.51 -5.69 28.01
N ILE A 27 7.51 -5.11 27.36
CA ILE A 27 7.65 -4.53 26.02
C ILE A 27 7.42 -3.03 26.13
N GLU A 28 8.46 -2.24 25.86
CA GLU A 28 8.36 -0.80 25.71
C GLU A 28 8.04 -0.48 24.25
N VAL A 29 6.96 0.26 24.00
CA VAL A 29 6.46 0.53 22.63
C VAL A 29 6.21 2.01 22.43
N GLY A 30 6.53 2.50 21.24
CA GLY A 30 6.36 3.90 20.85
C GLY A 30 7.53 4.80 21.25
N GLN A 31 7.52 6.02 20.72
CA GLN A 31 8.54 7.03 20.98
C GLN A 31 8.12 7.97 22.11
N VAL A 32 9.10 8.53 22.81
CA VAL A 32 8.90 9.60 23.81
C VAL A 32 8.20 10.81 23.15
N PRO A 33 7.19 11.42 23.79
CA PRO A 33 6.68 11.15 25.14
C PRO A 33 5.59 10.06 25.20
N ASN A 34 5.10 9.55 24.07
CA ASN A 34 3.92 8.68 23.99
C ASN A 34 4.24 7.17 24.14
N HIS A 35 5.44 6.82 24.62
CA HIS A 35 5.80 5.43 24.87
C HIS A 35 4.94 4.80 25.97
N GLN A 36 4.72 3.49 25.88
CA GLN A 36 4.00 2.70 26.88
C GLN A 36 4.76 1.41 27.18
N ILE A 37 4.58 0.89 28.39
CA ILE A 37 5.21 -0.36 28.83
C ILE A 37 4.11 -1.40 29.05
N PHE A 38 4.23 -2.54 28.37
CA PHE A 38 3.31 -3.66 28.44
C PHE A 38 3.93 -4.81 29.24
N LYS A 39 3.23 -5.26 30.29
CA LYS A 39 3.56 -6.47 31.05
C LYS A 39 2.87 -7.66 30.40
N VAL A 40 3.64 -8.61 29.88
CA VAL A 40 3.12 -9.71 29.06
C VAL A 40 3.82 -11.05 29.33
N HIS A 41 3.24 -12.12 28.80
CA HIS A 41 3.62 -13.51 29.02
C HIS A 41 4.23 -14.09 27.75
N SER A 42 5.50 -14.50 27.84
CA SER A 42 6.22 -15.10 26.72
C SER A 42 5.52 -16.32 26.14
N ILE A 43 4.86 -17.15 26.95
CA ILE A 43 4.16 -18.35 26.47
C ILE A 43 3.02 -18.03 25.51
N ILE A 44 2.23 -16.99 25.80
CA ILE A 44 1.12 -16.56 24.94
C ILE A 44 1.68 -15.93 23.66
N LEU A 45 2.67 -15.05 23.78
CA LEU A 45 3.33 -14.42 22.63
C LEU A 45 3.93 -15.46 21.69
N ASN A 46 4.68 -16.42 22.25
CA ASN A 46 5.35 -17.49 21.49
C ASN A 46 4.37 -18.39 20.73
N SER A 47 3.17 -18.58 21.29
CA SER A 47 2.13 -19.41 20.68
C SER A 47 1.36 -18.71 19.57
N ARG A 48 1.25 -17.38 19.60
CA ARG A 48 0.31 -16.62 18.76
C ARG A 48 0.98 -15.67 17.77
N CYS A 49 2.24 -15.32 17.98
CA CYS A 49 2.97 -14.38 17.13
C CYS A 49 4.41 -14.84 16.90
N SER A 50 4.71 -15.32 15.69
CA SER A 50 6.05 -15.79 15.33
C SER A 50 7.09 -14.70 15.35
N TYR A 51 6.73 -13.46 14.98
CA TYR A 51 7.63 -12.30 15.07
C TYR A 51 8.10 -12.10 16.51
N LEU A 52 7.15 -11.96 17.46
CA LEU A 52 7.49 -11.74 18.88
C LEU A 52 8.22 -12.94 19.46
N ARG A 53 7.88 -14.18 19.07
CA ARG A 53 8.66 -15.36 19.45
C ARG A 53 10.12 -15.23 19.07
N ASN A 54 10.39 -14.86 17.82
CA ASN A 54 11.74 -14.76 17.28
C ASN A 54 12.52 -13.62 17.95
N GLU A 55 11.88 -12.47 18.23
CA GLU A 55 12.52 -11.39 18.98
C GLU A 55 12.83 -11.79 20.42
N LEU A 56 11.91 -12.47 21.10
CA LEU A 56 12.12 -12.92 22.49
C LEU A 56 13.22 -13.97 22.61
N VAL A 57 13.43 -14.83 21.61
CA VAL A 57 14.53 -15.83 21.63
C VAL A 57 15.90 -15.16 21.67
N LYS A 58 16.05 -13.97 21.08
CA LYS A 58 17.32 -13.21 21.06
C LYS A 58 17.64 -12.54 22.40
N ILE A 59 16.65 -12.42 23.29
CA ILE A 59 16.76 -11.68 24.55
C ILE A 59 17.00 -12.64 25.71
N THR A 60 17.99 -12.32 26.55
CA THR A 60 18.26 -12.99 27.83
C THR A 60 17.41 -12.40 28.95
N TYR A 61 17.14 -13.21 29.97
CA TYR A 61 16.46 -12.73 31.18
C TYR A 61 17.38 -11.78 31.99
N ASP A 62 16.77 -10.78 32.63
CA ASP A 62 17.45 -9.98 33.64
C ASP A 62 17.50 -10.68 35.01
N GLU A 63 18.09 -10.03 36.01
CA GLU A 63 18.23 -10.54 37.39
C GLU A 63 16.88 -10.88 38.05
N LYS A 64 15.77 -10.34 37.55
CA LYS A 64 14.41 -10.60 38.04
C LYS A 64 13.68 -11.64 37.20
N ASN A 65 14.38 -12.36 36.32
CA ASN A 65 13.82 -13.30 35.36
C ASN A 65 12.82 -12.65 34.38
N ILE A 66 13.07 -11.40 33.97
CA ILE A 66 12.21 -10.66 33.02
C ILE A 66 12.99 -10.40 31.72
N LYS A 67 12.36 -10.66 30.57
CA LYS A 67 12.87 -10.20 29.26
C LYS A 67 12.37 -8.79 28.96
N LYS A 68 13.23 -7.94 28.41
CA LYS A 68 12.88 -6.56 28.00
C LYS A 68 13.06 -6.39 26.51
N LEU A 69 11.99 -5.99 25.82
CA LEU A 69 11.96 -5.72 24.38
C LEU A 69 11.55 -4.26 24.17
N ASN A 70 12.19 -3.57 23.22
CA ASN A 70 11.82 -2.21 22.84
C ASN A 70 11.39 -2.20 21.36
N ILE A 71 10.21 -1.65 21.09
CA ILE A 71 9.59 -1.50 19.77
C ILE A 71 9.17 -0.04 19.59
N SER A 72 10.15 0.85 19.48
CA SER A 72 9.91 2.29 19.48
C SER A 72 9.22 2.82 18.21
N HIS A 73 9.32 2.13 17.07
CA HIS A 73 8.75 2.60 15.79
C HIS A 73 7.24 2.35 15.64
N ILE A 74 6.65 1.47 16.47
CA ILE A 74 5.22 1.15 16.41
C ILE A 74 4.42 2.08 17.33
N PRO A 75 3.29 2.65 16.88
CA PRO A 75 2.40 3.41 17.74
C PRO A 75 1.86 2.55 18.89
N ALA A 76 1.94 3.06 20.12
CA ALA A 76 1.50 2.32 21.31
C ALA A 76 0.02 1.87 21.23
N ILE A 77 -0.86 2.69 20.64
CA ILE A 77 -2.28 2.36 20.44
C ILE A 77 -2.45 1.16 19.50
N ALA A 78 -1.70 1.10 18.39
CA ALA A 78 -1.77 -0.02 17.45
C ALA A 78 -1.29 -1.31 18.13
N PHE A 79 -0.19 -1.23 18.90
CA PHE A 79 0.31 -2.38 19.66
C PHE A 79 -0.65 -2.83 20.77
N GLU A 80 -1.31 -1.90 21.46
CA GLU A 80 -2.32 -2.21 22.47
C GLU A 80 -3.45 -3.08 21.87
N ILE A 81 -3.88 -2.75 20.65
CA ILE A 81 -4.89 -3.53 19.94
C ILE A 81 -4.35 -4.90 19.53
N VAL A 82 -3.12 -4.95 19.01
CA VAL A 82 -2.46 -6.21 18.62
C VAL A 82 -2.29 -7.15 19.81
N ILE A 83 -1.88 -6.63 20.99
CA ILE A 83 -1.68 -7.47 22.16
C ILE A 83 -3.01 -8.00 22.70
N LYS A 84 -4.08 -7.19 22.69
CA LYS A 84 -5.45 -7.64 23.01
C LYS A 84 -5.94 -8.71 22.03
N TYR A 85 -5.64 -8.57 20.74
CA TYR A 85 -5.90 -9.60 19.74
C TYR A 85 -5.11 -10.90 20.00
N ILE A 86 -3.83 -10.80 20.38
CA ILE A 86 -3.00 -11.97 20.67
C ILE A 86 -3.55 -12.79 21.85
N TYR A 87 -4.02 -12.11 22.91
CA TYR A 87 -4.54 -12.75 24.11
C TYR A 87 -5.99 -13.21 23.96
N GLY A 88 -6.86 -12.33 23.48
CA GLY A 88 -8.31 -12.56 23.46
C GLY A 88 -8.89 -12.82 22.07
N GLY A 89 -8.18 -12.51 20.99
CA GLY A 89 -8.76 -12.55 19.64
C GLY A 89 -9.81 -11.46 19.40
N ILE A 90 -9.76 -10.35 20.14
CA ILE A 90 -10.76 -9.28 20.08
C ILE A 90 -10.12 -7.99 19.57
N VAL A 91 -10.77 -7.35 18.59
CA VAL A 91 -10.40 -6.03 18.05
C VAL A 91 -11.64 -5.13 17.99
N PRO A 92 -11.65 -3.98 18.69
CA PRO A 92 -12.83 -3.11 18.75
C PRO A 92 -12.85 -2.10 17.60
N PHE A 93 -13.03 -2.57 16.35
CA PHE A 93 -13.06 -1.73 15.15
C PHE A 93 -14.07 -0.58 15.21
N ASP A 94 -15.17 -0.76 15.95
CA ASP A 94 -16.22 0.24 16.17
C ASP A 94 -15.79 1.41 17.08
N LYS A 95 -14.68 1.27 17.80
CA LYS A 95 -14.18 2.24 18.79
C LYS A 95 -12.90 2.95 18.36
N ILE A 96 -12.36 2.64 17.19
CA ILE A 96 -11.11 3.19 16.69
C ILE A 96 -11.34 3.91 15.35
N ASP A 97 -10.53 4.92 15.07
CA ASP A 97 -10.63 5.68 13.83
C ASP A 97 -9.88 5.01 12.66
N ALA A 98 -10.11 5.51 11.45
CA ALA A 98 -9.47 4.99 10.24
C ALA A 98 -7.93 5.06 10.28
N SER A 99 -7.36 6.07 10.95
CA SER A 99 -5.90 6.19 11.09
C SER A 99 -5.35 5.07 11.96
N THR A 100 -6.02 4.79 13.07
CA THR A 100 -5.65 3.72 14.00
C THR A 100 -5.80 2.34 13.34
N ILE A 101 -6.86 2.13 12.55
CA ILE A 101 -7.02 0.88 11.77
C ILE A 101 -5.89 0.72 10.75
N PHE A 102 -5.46 1.82 10.12
CA PHE A 102 -4.34 1.80 9.19
C PHE A 102 -3.00 1.49 9.88
N ASP A 103 -2.73 2.09 11.04
CA ASP A 103 -1.54 1.77 11.84
C ASP A 103 -1.59 0.33 12.37
N LEU A 104 -2.77 -0.18 12.73
CA LEU A 104 -3.00 -1.58 13.09
C LEU A 104 -2.70 -2.51 11.92
N LEU A 105 -3.14 -2.18 10.70
CA LEU A 105 -2.86 -2.95 9.50
C LEU A 105 -1.35 -3.11 9.26
N ILE A 106 -0.60 -1.99 9.30
CA ILE A 106 0.86 -1.99 9.12
C ILE A 106 1.54 -2.82 10.22
N THR A 107 1.15 -2.61 11.47
CA THR A 107 1.70 -3.35 12.62
C THR A 107 1.44 -4.85 12.50
N SER A 108 0.24 -5.22 12.05
CA SER A 108 -0.15 -6.62 11.88
C SER A 108 0.61 -7.31 10.75
N ASP A 109 0.92 -6.58 9.67
CA ASP A 109 1.77 -7.06 8.58
C ASP A 109 3.19 -7.32 9.08
N GLU A 110 3.78 -6.37 9.81
CA GLU A 110 5.11 -6.53 10.41
C GLU A 110 5.18 -7.76 11.34
N PHE A 111 4.11 -8.01 12.10
CA PHE A 111 4.06 -9.12 13.05
C PHE A 111 3.68 -10.46 12.39
N GLY A 112 3.32 -10.46 11.10
CA GLY A 112 2.90 -11.65 10.36
C GLY A 112 1.52 -12.17 10.79
N LEU A 113 0.62 -11.30 11.24
CA LEU A 113 -0.73 -11.65 11.71
C LEU A 113 -1.74 -11.57 10.56
N GLU A 114 -1.68 -12.53 9.62
CA GLU A 114 -2.43 -12.50 8.36
C GLU A 114 -3.96 -12.35 8.53
N GLU A 115 -4.55 -13.04 9.53
CA GLU A 115 -5.98 -12.91 9.84
C GLU A 115 -6.36 -11.46 10.19
N LEU A 116 -5.53 -10.80 11.00
CA LEU A 116 -5.75 -9.42 11.40
C LEU A 116 -5.49 -8.45 10.24
N VAL A 117 -4.48 -8.71 9.42
CA VAL A 117 -4.19 -7.95 8.18
C VAL A 117 -5.40 -7.98 7.23
N ASN A 118 -5.96 -9.16 6.97
CA ASN A 118 -7.10 -9.32 6.07
C ASN A 118 -8.37 -8.65 6.63
N THR A 119 -8.59 -8.77 7.94
CA THR A 119 -9.73 -8.15 8.63
C THR A 119 -9.62 -6.63 8.60
N ALA A 120 -8.46 -6.07 8.95
CA ALA A 120 -8.23 -4.62 8.95
C ALA A 120 -8.37 -4.01 7.53
N GLN A 121 -7.87 -4.68 6.49
CA GLN A 121 -8.08 -4.23 5.11
C GLN A 121 -9.57 -4.16 4.74
N SER A 122 -10.35 -5.19 5.11
CA SER A 122 -11.78 -5.23 4.81
C SER A 122 -12.53 -4.10 5.53
N GLN A 123 -12.23 -3.89 6.82
CA GLN A 123 -12.79 -2.79 7.60
C GLN A 123 -12.47 -1.42 6.98
N MET A 124 -11.25 -1.20 6.51
CA MET A 124 -10.86 0.04 5.85
C MET A 124 -11.68 0.30 4.57
N VAL A 125 -11.85 -0.74 3.73
CA VAL A 125 -12.56 -0.62 2.45
C VAL A 125 -14.06 -0.43 2.65
N GLU A 126 -14.66 -1.18 3.56
CA GLU A 126 -16.10 -1.19 3.80
C GLU A 126 -16.56 0.08 4.54
N ASN A 127 -15.83 0.48 5.59
CA ASN A 127 -16.29 1.51 6.53
C ASN A 127 -15.54 2.84 6.40
N HIS A 128 -14.36 2.86 5.78
CA HIS A 128 -13.47 4.04 5.74
C HIS A 128 -13.02 4.45 4.33
N ALA A 129 -13.80 4.12 3.29
CA ALA A 129 -13.51 4.48 1.89
C ALA A 129 -13.22 5.97 1.68
N SER A 130 -13.90 6.87 2.39
CA SER A 130 -13.65 8.32 2.30
C SER A 130 -12.27 8.71 2.83
N TRP A 131 -11.84 8.10 3.94
CA TRP A 131 -10.49 8.32 4.48
C TRP A 131 -9.42 7.75 3.56
N LEU A 132 -9.68 6.56 2.96
CA LEU A 132 -8.79 5.96 1.97
C LEU A 132 -8.56 6.88 0.76
N ARG A 133 -9.61 7.56 0.29
CA ARG A 133 -9.50 8.53 -0.82
C ARG A 133 -8.70 9.78 -0.45
N LEU A 134 -8.80 10.26 0.80
CA LEU A 134 -8.04 11.42 1.26
C LEU A 134 -6.55 11.09 1.45
N ASN A 135 -6.22 9.85 1.78
CA ASN A 135 -4.86 9.38 2.05
C ASN A 135 -4.28 8.54 0.91
N PHE A 136 -4.82 8.72 -0.30
CA PHE A 136 -4.64 7.79 -1.42
C PHE A 136 -3.16 7.54 -1.77
N SER A 137 -2.35 8.61 -1.85
CA SER A 137 -0.94 8.49 -2.21
C SER A 137 -0.14 7.70 -1.16
N LYS A 138 -0.34 8.00 0.13
CA LYS A 138 0.26 7.26 1.26
C LYS A 138 -0.10 5.78 1.20
N ILE A 139 -1.37 5.47 0.99
CA ILE A 139 -1.85 4.08 0.94
C ILE A 139 -1.23 3.36 -0.25
N TYR A 140 -1.25 3.96 -1.45
CA TYR A 140 -0.77 3.30 -2.66
C TYR A 140 0.73 2.95 -2.58
N LYS A 141 1.56 3.81 -1.98
CA LYS A 141 2.99 3.54 -1.73
C LYS A 141 3.21 2.27 -0.89
N LEU A 142 2.35 2.03 0.11
CA LEU A 142 2.42 0.90 1.03
C LEU A 142 1.68 -0.35 0.52
N ASN A 143 0.81 -0.18 -0.48
CA ASN A 143 -0.17 -1.18 -0.91
C ASN A 143 0.39 -2.41 -1.63
N ASN A 144 1.70 -2.48 -1.86
CA ASN A 144 2.31 -3.56 -2.64
C ASN A 144 2.18 -4.95 -2.00
N ASN A 145 1.73 -5.01 -0.74
CA ASN A 145 1.50 -6.23 0.04
C ASN A 145 0.02 -6.45 0.44
N PHE A 146 -0.87 -5.48 0.19
CA PHE A 146 -2.25 -5.50 0.70
C PHE A 146 -3.28 -5.70 -0.41
N ASN A 147 -3.53 -6.94 -0.80
CA ASN A 147 -4.37 -7.28 -1.97
C ASN A 147 -5.76 -6.62 -1.99
N VAL A 148 -6.44 -6.51 -0.85
CA VAL A 148 -7.80 -5.94 -0.75
C VAL A 148 -7.76 -4.42 -0.96
N LEU A 149 -6.82 -3.74 -0.30
CA LEU A 149 -6.59 -2.31 -0.52
C LEU A 149 -6.08 -2.03 -1.94
N GLN A 150 -5.27 -2.92 -2.51
CA GLN A 150 -4.75 -2.79 -3.86
C GLN A 150 -5.87 -2.85 -4.88
N LYS A 151 -6.78 -3.82 -4.73
CA LYS A 151 -7.97 -3.92 -5.57
C LYS A 151 -8.86 -2.68 -5.45
N PHE A 152 -9.08 -2.18 -4.23
CA PHE A 152 -9.85 -0.95 -4.00
C PHE A 152 -9.21 0.25 -4.71
N CYS A 153 -7.91 0.47 -4.52
CA CYS A 153 -7.18 1.56 -5.16
C CYS A 153 -7.16 1.44 -6.69
N ASN A 154 -6.86 0.25 -7.22
CA ASN A 154 -6.83 0.01 -8.65
C ASN A 154 -8.19 0.28 -9.30
N ASN A 155 -9.31 -0.05 -8.63
CA ASN A 155 -10.65 0.26 -9.12
C ASN A 155 -10.92 1.77 -9.23
N ILE A 156 -10.37 2.57 -8.31
CA ILE A 156 -10.48 4.04 -8.35
C ILE A 156 -9.60 4.60 -9.46
N ILE A 157 -8.34 4.19 -9.52
CA ILE A 157 -7.37 4.68 -10.51
C ILE A 157 -7.79 4.30 -11.93
N ALA A 158 -8.33 3.09 -12.11
CA ALA A 158 -8.83 2.65 -13.40
C ALA A 158 -9.84 3.66 -13.97
N LYS A 159 -10.73 4.22 -13.13
CA LYS A 159 -11.76 5.18 -13.56
C LYS A 159 -11.30 6.64 -13.53
N HIS A 160 -10.41 6.99 -12.61
CA HIS A 160 -9.95 8.36 -12.38
C HIS A 160 -8.42 8.40 -12.22
N PRO A 161 -7.66 8.11 -13.28
CA PRO A 161 -6.22 7.93 -13.17
C PRO A 161 -5.47 9.20 -12.76
N SER A 162 -6.02 10.38 -13.07
CA SER A 162 -5.45 11.68 -12.67
C SER A 162 -5.22 11.82 -11.16
N ILE A 163 -5.99 11.12 -10.31
CA ILE A 163 -5.82 11.17 -8.85
C ILE A 163 -4.42 10.77 -8.40
N LEU A 164 -3.77 9.87 -9.15
CA LEU A 164 -2.44 9.38 -8.85
C LEU A 164 -1.42 9.87 -9.87
N PHE A 165 -1.73 9.76 -11.16
CA PHE A 165 -0.81 10.10 -12.23
C PHE A 165 -0.43 11.59 -12.20
N ASP A 166 -1.36 12.50 -11.94
CA ASP A 166 -1.08 13.93 -11.87
C ASP A 166 -0.57 14.38 -10.48
N SER A 167 -0.45 13.46 -9.53
CA SER A 167 0.01 13.76 -8.17
C SER A 167 1.52 14.01 -8.12
N LYS A 168 1.95 14.84 -7.16
CA LYS A 168 3.38 15.07 -6.88
C LYS A 168 4.09 13.80 -6.41
N ASP A 169 3.35 12.94 -5.72
CA ASP A 169 3.84 11.69 -5.14
C ASP A 169 4.03 10.56 -6.17
N PHE A 170 3.64 10.77 -7.43
CA PHE A 170 3.70 9.73 -8.47
C PHE A 170 5.12 9.22 -8.73
N THR A 171 6.12 10.11 -8.67
CA THR A 171 7.53 9.75 -8.90
C THR A 171 8.13 8.91 -7.77
N ASP A 172 7.47 8.88 -6.62
CA ASP A 172 7.92 8.11 -5.45
C ASP A 172 7.36 6.68 -5.44
N LEU A 173 6.57 6.31 -6.45
CA LEU A 173 6.06 4.94 -6.59
C LEU A 173 7.23 3.97 -6.81
N SER A 174 7.14 2.80 -6.19
CA SER A 174 8.06 1.71 -6.52
C SER A 174 7.82 1.23 -7.96
N GLU A 175 8.86 0.67 -8.58
CA GLU A 175 8.75 0.10 -9.93
C GLU A 175 7.64 -0.97 -9.99
N LYS A 176 7.54 -1.83 -8.97
CA LYS A 176 6.48 -2.85 -8.85
C LYS A 176 5.09 -2.22 -8.89
N ALA A 177 4.89 -1.09 -8.21
CA ALA A 177 3.62 -0.38 -8.19
C ALA A 177 3.31 0.23 -9.57
N LEU A 178 4.29 0.89 -10.19
CA LEU A 178 4.13 1.47 -11.54
C LEU A 178 3.80 0.39 -12.59
N VAL A 179 4.53 -0.73 -12.57
CA VAL A 179 4.27 -1.87 -13.47
C VAL A 179 2.84 -2.40 -13.27
N SER A 180 2.39 -2.53 -12.02
CA SER A 180 1.03 -2.97 -11.71
C SER A 180 -0.03 -2.01 -12.26
N LEU A 181 0.24 -0.70 -12.25
CA LEU A 181 -0.66 0.32 -12.79
C LEU A 181 -0.77 0.27 -14.31
N ILE A 182 0.36 0.27 -15.01
CA ILE A 182 0.36 0.33 -16.48
C ILE A 182 -0.17 -0.97 -17.10
N LYS A 183 -0.10 -2.09 -16.36
CA LYS A 183 -0.74 -3.37 -16.69
C LYS A 183 -2.27 -3.35 -16.65
N LEU A 184 -2.91 -2.39 -15.97
CA LEU A 184 -4.37 -2.38 -15.83
C LEU A 184 -5.05 -2.22 -17.19
N ASP A 185 -5.73 -3.27 -17.64
CA ASP A 185 -6.46 -3.25 -18.91
C ASP A 185 -7.58 -2.21 -18.93
N ASN A 186 -8.21 -1.94 -17.79
CA ASN A 186 -9.33 -1.01 -17.67
C ASN A 186 -8.94 0.43 -17.28
N LEU A 187 -7.64 0.79 -17.39
CA LEU A 187 -7.17 2.14 -17.09
C LEU A 187 -7.73 3.16 -18.09
N GLN A 188 -8.53 4.14 -17.64
CA GLN A 188 -9.14 5.16 -18.50
C GLN A 188 -8.17 6.33 -18.78
N MET A 189 -7.08 6.06 -19.50
CA MET A 189 -6.07 7.06 -19.89
C MET A 189 -5.50 6.78 -21.27
N ASP A 190 -5.26 7.85 -22.05
CA ASP A 190 -4.60 7.78 -23.35
C ASP A 190 -3.17 7.23 -23.22
N GLU A 191 -2.78 6.30 -24.09
CA GLU A 191 -1.45 5.66 -24.01
C GLU A 191 -0.30 6.66 -24.16
N GLY A 192 -0.48 7.74 -24.93
CA GLY A 192 0.51 8.81 -25.02
C GLY A 192 0.70 9.56 -23.69
N LYS A 193 -0.34 9.70 -22.87
CA LYS A 193 -0.21 10.26 -21.51
C LYS A 193 0.46 9.28 -20.56
N ILE A 194 0.16 7.99 -20.69
CA ILE A 194 0.80 6.94 -19.88
C ILE A 194 2.31 6.94 -20.16
N TRP A 195 2.69 7.04 -21.43
CA TRP A 195 4.08 7.21 -21.85
C TRP A 195 4.76 8.41 -21.16
N ASP A 196 4.16 9.61 -21.23
CA ASP A 196 4.70 10.82 -20.59
C ASP A 196 4.96 10.60 -19.09
N HIS A 197 4.04 9.92 -18.41
CA HIS A 197 4.17 9.62 -16.99
C HIS A 197 5.28 8.61 -16.70
N VAL A 198 5.39 7.54 -17.50
CA VAL A 198 6.45 6.54 -17.33
C VAL A 198 7.83 7.16 -17.57
N ILE A 199 7.98 8.03 -18.57
CA ILE A 199 9.21 8.80 -18.79
C ILE A 199 9.49 9.72 -17.61
N ARG A 200 8.49 10.49 -17.15
CA ARG A 200 8.61 11.37 -15.98
C ARG A 200 9.06 10.61 -14.73
N TRP A 201 8.48 9.43 -14.48
CA TRP A 201 8.88 8.56 -13.37
C TRP A 201 10.32 8.08 -13.53
N GLY A 202 10.70 7.62 -14.73
CA GLY A 202 12.05 7.11 -15.01
C GLY A 202 13.14 8.16 -14.85
N ILE A 203 12.90 9.38 -15.32
CA ILE A 203 13.83 10.52 -15.14
C ILE A 203 13.97 10.84 -13.64
N ALA A 204 12.86 10.84 -12.89
CA ALA A 204 12.89 11.15 -11.46
C ALA A 204 13.67 10.12 -10.62
N GLN A 205 13.85 8.88 -11.09
CA GLN A 205 14.66 7.88 -10.39
C GLN A 205 16.16 8.17 -10.45
N ASN A 206 16.61 9.11 -11.29
CA ASN A 206 18.01 9.50 -11.36
C ASN A 206 18.16 11.02 -11.53
N THR A 207 18.56 11.70 -10.46
CA THR A 207 18.71 13.16 -10.40
C THR A 207 19.77 13.72 -11.36
N ASN A 208 20.64 12.88 -11.93
CA ASN A 208 21.66 13.29 -12.88
C ASN A 208 21.14 13.38 -14.32
N LEU A 209 19.95 12.84 -14.61
CA LEU A 209 19.35 12.93 -15.94
C LEU A 209 18.77 14.33 -16.17
N SER A 210 19.18 14.98 -17.25
CA SER A 210 18.56 16.24 -17.68
C SER A 210 17.08 16.01 -18.03
N PRO A 211 16.16 16.94 -17.74
CA PRO A 211 14.78 16.84 -18.23
C PRO A 211 14.65 16.90 -19.76
N ASN A 212 15.67 17.43 -20.47
CA ASN A 212 15.63 17.61 -21.92
C ASN A 212 16.39 16.49 -22.66
N PRO A 213 15.68 15.55 -23.34
CA PRO A 213 16.31 14.44 -24.05
C PRO A 213 17.21 14.87 -25.21
N ALA A 214 17.03 16.08 -25.76
CA ALA A 214 17.88 16.59 -26.83
C ALA A 214 19.34 16.80 -26.41
N GLN A 215 19.61 16.85 -25.09
CA GLN A 215 20.95 17.04 -24.53
C GLN A 215 21.60 15.73 -24.07
N TRP A 216 20.91 14.60 -24.20
CA TRP A 216 21.35 13.34 -23.62
C TRP A 216 22.43 12.66 -24.46
N SER A 217 23.45 12.19 -23.76
CA SER A 217 24.43 11.22 -24.22
C SER A 217 23.84 9.81 -24.31
N ASP A 218 24.50 8.91 -25.05
CA ASP A 218 24.07 7.52 -25.15
C ASP A 218 24.06 6.79 -23.79
N ALA A 219 24.93 7.21 -22.86
CA ALA A 219 24.96 6.69 -21.50
C ALA A 219 23.71 7.06 -20.70
N GLU A 220 23.18 8.27 -20.88
CA GLU A 220 21.94 8.73 -20.22
C GLU A 220 20.72 7.97 -20.77
N TYR A 221 20.66 7.74 -22.09
CA TYR A 221 19.62 6.89 -22.68
C TYR A 221 19.68 5.44 -22.17
N LEU A 222 20.87 4.86 -22.06
CA LEU A 222 21.06 3.51 -21.53
C LEU A 222 20.65 3.42 -20.05
N THR A 223 20.92 4.47 -19.29
CA THR A 223 20.51 4.59 -17.88
C THR A 223 18.99 4.59 -17.77
N LEU A 224 18.29 5.43 -18.53
CA LEU A 224 16.83 5.46 -18.54
C LEU A 224 16.24 4.10 -19.02
N LYS A 225 16.81 3.51 -20.08
CA LYS A 225 16.41 2.19 -20.59
C LYS A 225 16.50 1.12 -19.50
N THR A 226 17.55 1.16 -18.69
CA THR A 226 17.75 0.22 -17.58
C THR A 226 16.73 0.43 -16.47
N ILE A 227 16.46 1.68 -16.08
CA ILE A 227 15.44 2.04 -15.08
C ILE A 227 14.04 1.60 -15.53
N LEU A 228 13.70 1.81 -16.80
CA LEU A 228 12.38 1.51 -17.35
C LEU A 228 12.24 0.08 -17.87
N LYS A 229 13.25 -0.77 -17.73
CA LYS A 229 13.30 -2.10 -18.34
C LYS A 229 12.05 -2.94 -18.07
N ASN A 230 11.52 -2.92 -16.84
CA ASN A 230 10.32 -3.69 -16.52
C ASN A 230 9.01 -2.94 -16.83
N CYS A 231 9.07 -1.64 -17.15
CA CYS A 231 7.91 -0.84 -17.51
C CYS A 231 7.63 -0.87 -19.03
N LEU A 232 8.67 -0.75 -19.85
CA LEU A 232 8.56 -0.66 -21.31
C LEU A 232 7.72 -1.80 -21.95
N PRO A 233 7.83 -3.08 -21.52
CA PRO A 233 7.05 -4.17 -22.09
C PRO A 233 5.53 -4.04 -21.92
N TYR A 234 5.05 -3.14 -21.05
CA TYR A 234 3.62 -2.95 -20.76
C TYR A 234 3.04 -1.66 -21.36
N ILE A 235 3.82 -0.92 -22.15
CA ILE A 235 3.33 0.21 -22.93
C ILE A 235 2.65 -0.31 -24.20
N ARG A 236 1.42 0.15 -24.47
CA ARG A 236 0.68 -0.22 -25.67
C ARG A 236 1.05 0.71 -26.85
N TYR A 237 2.27 0.57 -27.35
CA TYR A 237 2.85 1.48 -28.34
C TYR A 237 1.98 1.67 -29.60
N PHE A 238 1.37 0.59 -30.08
CA PHE A 238 0.53 0.60 -31.29
C PHE A 238 -0.84 1.24 -31.09
N GLN A 239 -1.15 1.66 -29.86
CA GLN A 239 -2.38 2.34 -29.46
C GLN A 239 -2.10 3.81 -29.10
N ILE A 240 -0.84 4.26 -29.19
CA ILE A 240 -0.49 5.67 -29.07
C ILE A 240 -0.89 6.39 -30.36
N ALA A 241 -1.56 7.54 -30.23
CA ALA A 241 -1.92 8.36 -31.37
C ALA A 241 -0.66 8.79 -32.14
N GLY A 242 -0.71 8.80 -33.47
CA GLY A 242 0.47 9.07 -34.29
C GLY A 242 1.14 10.43 -34.02
N LYS A 243 0.34 11.46 -33.68
CA LYS A 243 0.85 12.75 -33.20
C LYS A 243 1.74 12.58 -31.95
N ASP A 244 1.26 11.81 -30.98
CA ASP A 244 1.97 11.53 -29.73
C ASP A 244 3.21 10.65 -29.97
N VAL A 245 3.20 9.77 -30.97
CA VAL A 245 4.42 9.02 -31.37
C VAL A 245 5.52 9.99 -31.82
N LEU A 246 5.18 10.98 -32.65
CA LEU A 246 6.13 11.96 -33.15
C LEU A 246 6.60 12.93 -32.04
N GLU A 247 5.67 13.47 -31.26
CA GLU A 247 5.98 14.52 -30.29
C GLU A 247 6.59 13.98 -28.98
N LYS A 248 6.16 12.78 -28.55
CA LYS A 248 6.46 12.26 -27.20
C LYS A 248 7.35 11.01 -27.22
N VAL A 249 7.14 10.09 -28.15
CA VAL A 249 7.90 8.83 -28.20
C VAL A 249 9.22 8.99 -28.94
N GLN A 250 9.21 9.69 -30.09
CA GLN A 250 10.40 9.90 -30.93
C GLN A 250 11.61 10.49 -30.17
N PRO A 251 11.47 11.48 -29.27
CA PRO A 251 12.63 12.01 -28.53
C PRO A 251 13.36 10.94 -27.71
N TYR A 252 12.67 9.88 -27.30
CA TYR A 252 13.22 8.81 -26.47
C TYR A 252 13.40 7.49 -27.21
N HIS A 253 13.26 7.45 -28.54
CA HIS A 253 13.28 6.20 -29.32
C HIS A 253 14.50 5.31 -29.05
N ARG A 254 15.64 5.88 -28.65
CA ARG A 254 16.88 5.15 -28.31
C ARG A 254 16.74 4.19 -27.11
N ILE A 255 15.73 4.37 -26.25
CA ILE A 255 15.47 3.43 -25.15
C ILE A 255 14.70 2.20 -25.60
N LEU A 256 14.10 2.22 -26.80
CA LEU A 256 13.35 1.10 -27.37
C LEU A 256 14.29 0.14 -28.08
N GLU A 257 13.83 -1.09 -28.30
CA GLU A 257 14.55 -2.01 -29.19
C GLU A 257 14.45 -1.52 -30.65
N PRO A 258 15.52 -1.62 -31.46
CA PRO A 258 15.52 -1.14 -32.84
C PRO A 258 14.37 -1.70 -33.69
N GLU A 259 14.06 -2.99 -33.54
CA GLU A 259 12.96 -3.66 -34.22
C GLU A 259 11.60 -3.10 -33.80
N LEU A 260 11.41 -2.83 -32.50
CA LEU A 260 10.18 -2.25 -31.98
C LEU A 260 9.96 -0.84 -32.55
N TRP A 261 11.00 0.00 -32.56
CA TRP A 261 10.90 1.34 -33.13
C TRP A 261 10.58 1.31 -34.63
N LYS A 262 11.24 0.43 -35.38
CA LYS A 262 10.95 0.20 -36.80
C LYS A 262 9.51 -0.24 -37.04
N ASP A 263 8.99 -1.14 -36.22
CA ASP A 263 7.62 -1.65 -36.32
C ASP A 263 6.57 -0.58 -35.97
N ILE A 264 6.83 0.26 -34.97
CA ILE A 264 5.98 1.42 -34.63
C ILE A 264 5.87 2.37 -35.82
N LEU A 265 7.01 2.76 -36.41
CA LEU A 265 7.03 3.63 -37.59
C LEU A 265 6.36 2.98 -38.81
N ALA A 266 6.57 1.67 -39.01
CA ALA A 266 5.95 0.92 -40.09
C ALA A 266 4.42 0.92 -39.98
N LYS A 267 3.86 0.71 -38.79
CA LYS A 267 2.42 0.78 -38.53
C LYS A 267 1.85 2.19 -38.66
N PHE A 268 2.63 3.21 -38.29
CA PHE A 268 2.23 4.60 -38.47
C PHE A 268 2.09 4.98 -39.96
N ILE A 269 3.02 4.53 -40.82
CA ILE A 269 3.01 4.81 -42.26
C ILE A 269 2.03 3.89 -43.01
N THR A 270 1.97 2.62 -42.62
CA THR A 270 1.14 1.59 -43.28
C THR A 270 0.42 0.76 -42.22
N PRO A 271 -0.79 1.16 -41.80
CA PRO A 271 -1.51 0.51 -40.69
C PRO A 271 -1.72 -1.00 -40.86
N ASN A 272 -1.83 -1.48 -42.11
CA ASN A 272 -2.06 -2.88 -42.42
C ASN A 272 -0.77 -3.73 -42.53
N LYS A 273 0.41 -3.12 -42.38
CA LYS A 273 1.68 -3.84 -42.48
C LYS A 273 1.84 -4.83 -41.32
N GLU A 274 2.34 -6.03 -41.61
CA GLU A 274 2.71 -6.99 -40.57
C GLU A 274 3.97 -6.52 -39.84
N VAL A 275 4.01 -6.79 -38.53
CA VAL A 275 5.12 -6.42 -37.63
C VAL A 275 5.55 -7.64 -36.83
N THR A 276 6.81 -7.65 -36.41
CA THR A 276 7.40 -8.74 -35.62
C THR A 276 7.22 -8.53 -34.13
N SER A 277 7.01 -7.29 -33.71
CA SER A 277 6.82 -6.90 -32.32
C SER A 277 5.49 -7.39 -31.76
N VAL A 278 5.49 -7.74 -30.46
CA VAL A 278 4.26 -8.09 -29.74
C VAL A 278 3.34 -6.87 -29.65
N ILE A 279 2.12 -7.01 -30.18
CA ILE A 279 1.09 -5.98 -30.10
C ILE A 279 0.21 -6.26 -28.88
N LEU A 280 0.24 -5.38 -27.89
CA LEU A 280 -0.71 -5.42 -26.78
C LEU A 280 -2.11 -4.98 -27.25
N PRO A 281 -3.20 -5.61 -26.78
CA PRO A 281 -4.57 -5.22 -27.16
C PRO A 281 -4.94 -3.86 -26.54
N PRO A 282 -5.85 -3.07 -27.13
CA PRO A 282 -6.32 -1.80 -26.55
C PRO A 282 -6.88 -1.92 -25.12
N ARG A 283 -6.81 -0.81 -24.35
CA ARG A 283 -7.43 -0.72 -23.02
C ARG A 283 -8.95 -0.94 -23.11
N VAL A 284 -9.53 -1.60 -22.11
CA VAL A 284 -10.98 -1.76 -21.96
C VAL A 284 -11.59 -0.44 -21.51
N VAL A 285 -12.47 0.14 -22.33
CA VAL A 285 -13.20 1.37 -21.99
C VAL A 285 -14.39 1.04 -21.10
N SER A 286 -14.52 1.71 -19.94
CA SER A 286 -15.59 1.45 -18.99
C SER A 286 -16.67 2.54 -19.09
N THR A 287 -17.89 2.18 -19.48
CA THR A 287 -19.02 3.12 -19.69
C THR A 287 -19.90 3.35 -18.45
N THR A 288 -19.57 2.80 -17.28
CA THR A 288 -20.44 2.92 -16.09
C THR A 288 -20.29 4.27 -15.38
N ALA A 289 -21.37 5.06 -15.35
CA ALA A 289 -21.53 6.25 -14.52
C ALA A 289 -21.67 5.89 -13.02
N LEU A 290 -21.15 6.75 -12.14
CA LEU A 290 -21.13 6.54 -10.68
C LEU A 290 -22.47 6.82 -10.00
N PRO A 291 -22.74 6.21 -8.82
CA PRO A 291 -23.72 6.71 -7.86
C PRO A 291 -23.31 8.08 -7.32
N SER A 292 -24.28 8.97 -7.14
CA SER A 292 -24.07 10.34 -6.68
C SER A 292 -23.36 10.41 -5.32
N ARG A 293 -22.49 11.42 -5.19
CA ARG A 293 -21.81 11.78 -3.95
C ARG A 293 -22.84 12.27 -2.93
N ASN A 294 -23.28 11.41 -2.02
CA ASN A 294 -24.09 11.86 -0.88
C ASN A 294 -23.18 12.64 0.08
N THR A 295 -23.09 13.95 -0.13
CA THR A 295 -22.57 14.90 0.87
C THR A 295 -23.67 15.14 1.91
N SER A 296 -23.95 14.15 2.76
CA SER A 296 -24.66 14.38 4.01
C SER A 296 -23.64 14.47 5.13
N THR A 297 -23.08 15.67 5.32
CA THR A 297 -22.48 16.08 6.59
C THR A 297 -23.55 15.96 7.67
N THR A 298 -23.52 14.87 8.43
CA THR A 298 -24.31 14.75 9.65
C THR A 298 -23.48 15.37 10.77
N THR A 299 -23.76 16.64 11.07
CA THR A 299 -23.27 17.34 12.26
C THR A 299 -23.89 16.67 13.49
N SER A 300 -23.24 15.64 14.03
CA SER A 300 -23.61 15.07 15.34
C SER A 300 -22.93 15.88 16.44
N SER A 301 -23.60 16.93 16.91
CA SER A 301 -23.28 17.62 18.16
C SER A 301 -23.58 16.71 19.36
N ARG A 302 -22.63 15.86 19.77
CA ARG A 302 -22.71 15.18 21.06
C ARG A 302 -22.20 16.11 22.17
N LYS A 303 -23.15 16.74 22.88
CA LYS A 303 -22.92 17.35 24.19
C LYS A 303 -22.48 16.25 25.18
N TYR A 304 -21.22 16.25 25.60
CA TYR A 304 -20.79 15.48 26.77
C TYR A 304 -21.30 16.17 28.04
N LYS A 305 -22.26 15.55 28.72
CA LYS A 305 -22.57 15.88 30.12
C LYS A 305 -21.60 15.11 31.01
N LEU A 306 -20.67 15.85 31.62
CA LEU A 306 -19.91 15.40 32.79
C LEU A 306 -20.89 15.09 33.93
N ILE A 307 -20.92 13.84 34.38
CA ILE A 307 -21.46 13.49 35.70
C ILE A 307 -20.23 13.18 36.56
N ILE A 308 -19.91 14.13 37.44
CA ILE A 308 -19.04 13.94 38.59
C ILE A 308 -19.97 13.53 39.73
N SER A 309 -19.85 12.30 40.23
CA SER A 309 -20.42 11.92 41.53
C SER A 309 -19.36 12.04 42.61
N LYS A 310 -19.75 12.69 43.71
CA LYS A 310 -19.07 12.71 44.99
C LYS A 310 -18.90 11.32 45.58
#